data_AF-A0A937MQB7-F1
#
_entry.id   AF-A0A937MQB7-F1
#
_cell.length_a   1.000
_cell.length_b   1.000
_cell.length_c   1.000
_cell.angle_alpha   90.00
_cell.angle_beta   90.00
_cell.angle_gamma   90.00
#
_symmetry.space_group_name_H-M   'P 1'
#
loop_
_entity.id
_entity.type
_entity.pdbx_description
1 polymer ?
#
loop_
_entity_poly.entity_id
_entity_poly.type
_entity_poly.pdbx_seq_one_letter_code
_entity_poly.pdbx_strand_id
1 'polypeptide(L)' 'MRPCDESIKETLGLAEKMMKTADDGDWVREDNGCGVLYGVLRDSAFKIKKLAEAERDAHKKKGWWK' A
#
# COMPACT_ATOMS: atom_id res chain seq x y z
N MET A 1 2.12 6.58 20.23
CA MET A 1 2.59 5.83 19.07
C MET A 1 4.11 5.96 18.95
N ARG A 2 4.85 4.90 18.62
CA ARG A 2 6.31 4.99 18.39
C ARG A 2 6.58 5.58 16.99
N PRO A 3 7.74 6.23 16.74
CA PRO A 3 8.06 6.73 15.41
C PRO A 3 7.99 5.67 14.30
N CYS A 4 8.34 4.41 14.60
CA CYS A 4 8.22 3.32 13.64
C CYS A 4 6.76 2.95 13.29
N ASP A 5 5.82 3.11 14.23
CA ASP A 5 4.40 2.88 13.98
C ASP A 5 3.84 3.93 13.01
N GLU A 6 4.34 5.17 13.08
CA GLU A 6 3.97 6.26 12.17
C GLU A 6 4.42 5.93 10.73
N SER A 7 5.64 5.42 10.56
CA SER A 7 6.11 4.96 9.24
C SER A 7 5.27 3.80 8.69
N ILE A 8 4.81 2.87 9.55
CA ILE A 8 3.91 1.78 9.14
C ILE A 8 2.55 2.34 8.70
N LYS A 9 1.98 3.31 9.45
CA LYS A 9 0.74 3.99 9.05
C LYS A 9 0.89 4.73 7.73
N GLU A 10 1.98 5.44 7.55
CA GLU A 10 2.26 6.15 6.30
C GLU A 10 2.38 5.17 5.13
N THR A 11 3.07 4.04 5.34
CA THR A 11 3.20 2.97 4.34
C THR A 11 1.84 2.39 3.95
N LEU A 12 0.93 2.17 4.91
CA LEU A 12 -0.44 1.73 4.63
C LEU A 12 -1.21 2.77 3.79
N GLY A 13 -1.10 4.05 4.15
CA GLY A 13 -1.71 5.14 3.39
C GLY A 13 -1.14 5.29 1.98
N LEU A 14 0.16 5.05 1.79
CA LEU A 14 0.79 5.01 0.47
C LEU A 14 0.25 3.85 -0.36
N ALA A 15 0.15 2.65 0.22
CA ALA A 15 -0.41 1.49 -0.49
C ALA A 15 -1.86 1.72 -0.92
N GLU A 16 -2.69 2.36 -0.08
CA GLU A 16 -4.06 2.74 -0.46
C GLU A 16 -4.10 3.75 -1.61
N LYS A 17 -3.22 4.77 -1.58
CA LYS A 17 -3.08 5.72 -2.69
C LYS A 17 -2.62 5.01 -3.97
N MET A 18 -1.68 4.08 -3.88
CA MET A 18 -1.23 3.29 -5.04
C MET A 18 -2.38 2.48 -5.64
N MET A 19 -3.22 1.83 -4.81
CA MET A 19 -4.39 1.10 -5.28
C MET A 19 -5.36 2.02 -6.02
N LYS A 20 -5.71 3.17 -5.42
CA LYS A 20 -6.60 4.15 -6.06
C LYS A 20 -6.05 4.67 -7.39
N THR A 21 -4.76 5.04 -7.43
CA THR A 21 -4.11 5.51 -8.65
C THR A 21 -4.08 4.43 -9.72
N ALA A 22 -3.85 3.16 -9.34
CA ALA A 22 -3.89 2.05 -10.28
C ALA A 22 -5.29 1.84 -10.88
N ASP A 23 -6.34 1.92 -10.05
CA ASP A 23 -7.72 1.77 -10.51
C ASP A 23 -8.16 2.94 -11.40
N ASP A 24 -7.90 4.18 -10.97
CA ASP A 24 -8.19 5.38 -11.76
C ASP A 24 -7.42 5.36 -13.09
N GLY A 25 -6.15 4.95 -13.06
CA GLY A 25 -5.29 4.85 -14.25
C GLY A 25 -5.71 3.77 -15.23
N ASP A 26 -6.03 2.57 -14.75
CA ASP A 26 -6.51 1.46 -15.58
C ASP A 26 -7.86 1.78 -16.23
N TRP A 27 -8.70 2.59 -15.58
CA TRP A 27 -9.96 3.08 -16.13
C TRP A 27 -9.78 4.04 -17.32
N VAL A 28 -8.77 4.91 -17.28
CA VAL A 28 -8.51 5.93 -18.31
C VAL A 28 -7.39 5.56 -19.29
N ARG A 29 -6.88 4.32 -19.24
CA ARG A 29 -5.72 3.91 -20.06
C ARG A 29 -5.98 4.05 -21.56
N GLU A 30 -5.00 4.58 -22.28
CA GLU A 30 -5.09 4.78 -23.74
C GLU A 30 -4.29 3.73 -24.53
N ASP A 31 -3.37 3.02 -23.87
CA ASP A 31 -2.54 1.99 -24.51
C ASP A 31 -2.20 0.82 -23.56
N ASN A 32 -1.49 -0.16 -24.13
CA ASN A 32 -1.02 -1.34 -23.40
C ASN A 32 0.05 -0.99 -22.35
N GLY A 33 0.85 0.06 -22.58
CA GLY A 33 1.89 0.51 -21.65
C GLY A 33 1.31 1.01 -20.34
N CYS A 34 0.25 1.81 -20.40
CA CYS A 34 -0.56 2.22 -19.26
C CYS A 34 -1.12 1.01 -18.51
N GLY A 35 -1.65 0.02 -19.24
CA GLY A 35 -2.14 -1.22 -18.63
C GLY A 35 -1.08 -1.98 -17.84
N VAL A 36 0.14 -2.10 -18.37
CA VAL A 36 1.28 -2.71 -17.66
C VAL A 36 1.65 -1.90 -16.43
N LEU A 37 1.78 -0.57 -16.55
CA LEU A 37 2.14 0.31 -15.44
C LEU A 37 1.15 0.21 -14.28
N TYR A 38 -0.15 0.34 -14.54
CA TYR A 38 -1.16 0.30 -13.49
C TYR A 38 -1.36 -1.11 -12.92
N GLY A 39 -1.15 -2.16 -13.73
CA GLY A 39 -1.09 -3.54 -13.24
C GLY A 39 0.05 -3.77 -12.24
N VAL A 40 1.26 -3.31 -12.55
CA VAL A 40 2.43 -3.40 -11.65
C VAL A 40 2.22 -2.57 -10.39
N LEU A 41 1.64 -1.36 -10.53
CA LEU A 41 1.33 -0.49 -9.40
C LEU A 41 0.35 -1.17 -8.43
N ARG A 42 -0.71 -1.77 -8.96
CA ARG A 42 -1.72 -2.52 -8.19
C ARG A 42 -1.10 -3.69 -7.43
N ASP A 43 -0.34 -4.55 -8.11
CA ASP A 43 0.31 -5.72 -7.48
C ASP A 43 1.30 -5.31 -6.38
N SER A 44 2.11 -4.28 -6.65
CA SER A 44 3.05 -3.72 -5.66
C SER A 44 2.31 -3.19 -4.43
N ALA A 45 1.20 -2.47 -4.63
CA ALA A 45 0.37 -1.95 -3.54
C ALA A 45 -0.17 -3.06 -2.64
N PHE A 46 -0.67 -4.16 -3.22
CA PHE A 46 -1.14 -5.33 -2.46
C PHE A 46 -0.03 -5.96 -1.62
N LYS A 47 1.16 -6.15 -2.21
CA LYS A 47 2.33 -6.71 -1.51
C LYS A 47 2.78 -5.83 -0.35
N ILE A 48 2.90 -4.51 -0.58
CA ILE A 48 3.29 -3.53 0.45
C ILE A 48 2.24 -3.49 1.57
N LYS A 49 0.95 -3.40 1.23
CA LYS A 49 -0.14 -3.38 2.22
C LYS A 49 -0.08 -4.60 3.14
N LYS A 50 0.07 -5.79 2.57
CA LYS A 50 0.14 -7.05 3.34
C LYS A 50 1.33 -7.07 4.32
N LEU A 51 2.50 -6.59 3.88
CA LEU A 51 3.68 -6.51 4.74
C LEU A 51 3.50 -5.48 5.88
N ALA A 52 2.96 -4.31 5.56
CA ALA A 52 2.72 -3.26 6.54
C ALA A 52 1.63 -3.65 7.57
N GLU A 53 0.58 -4.36 7.14
CA GLU A 53 -0.44 -4.91 8.02
C GLU A 53 0.14 -5.98 8.96
N ALA A 54 0.99 -6.87 8.44
CA ALA A 54 1.67 -7.88 9.24
C ALA A 54 2.57 -7.24 10.33
N GLU A 55 3.33 -6.20 9.99
CA GLU A 55 4.19 -5.50 10.96
C GLU A 55 3.36 -4.73 11.99
N ARG A 56 2.31 -4.03 11.56
CA ARG A 56 1.33 -3.40 12.46
C ARG A 56 0.78 -4.39 13.47
N ASP A 57 0.37 -5.58 13.00
CA ASP A 57 -0.24 -6.59 13.86
C ASP A 57 0.79 -7.25 14.79
N ALA A 58 2.05 -7.37 14.36
CA ALA A 58 3.16 -7.73 15.24
C ALA A 58 3.39 -6.68 16.33
N HIS A 59 3.33 -5.38 16.01
CA HIS A 59 3.43 -4.29 16.98
C HIS A 59 2.25 -4.25 17.95
N LYS A 60 1.03 -4.52 17.50
CA LYS A 60 -0.15 -4.68 18.36
C LYS A 60 0.03 -5.82 19.37
N LYS A 61 0.50 -6.99 18.92
CA LYS A 61 0.78 -8.15 19.78
C LYS A 61 1.84 -7.86 20.85
N LYS A 62 2.83 -7.02 20.52
CA LYS A 62 3.87 -6.56 21.46
C LYS A 62 3.40 -5.42 22.38
N GLY A 63 2.18 -4.90 22.21
CA GLY A 63 1.66 -3.74 22.95
C GLY A 63 2.35 -2.42 22.58
N TRP A 64 3.05 -2.37 21.44
CA TRP A 64 3.76 -1.18 20.98
C TRP A 64 2.83 -0.22 20.22
N TRP A 65 1.84 -0.79 19.56
CA TRP A 65 0.83 -0.05 18.82
C TRP A 65 -0.18 0.60 19.78
N LYS A 66 -0.02 1.91 20.01
CA LYS A 66 -0.94 2.75 20.81
C LYS A 66 -1.62 3.78 19.93
#